data_AF-A0A7Z7NQ96-F1
#
_entry.id   AF-A0A7Z7NQ96-F1
#
_cell.length_a   1.000
_cell.length_b   1.000
_cell.length_c   1.000
_cell.angle_alpha   90.00
_cell.angle_beta   90.00
_cell.angle_gamma   90.00
#
_symmetry.space_group_name_H-M   'P 1'
#
loop_
_entity.id
_entity.type
_entity.pdbx_description
1 polymer ?
#
loop_
_entity_poly.entity_id
_entity_poly.type
_entity_poly.pdbx_seq_one_letter_code
_entity_poly.pdbx_strand_id
1 'polypeptide(L)'
;MDHLNDEELAAVAALLSSERLSTFERLAGSNRGAIALHQEMLRLAAALMTVTAVVEIALRNAVCDRLTEHFGTADWLRNPPAPFAWGGEEREKIISAEKSARQAAYAKHTQEQKRALDAIAFRKRGGVAPSALPYDALVKARQAAIQVPMGQVVAQLTMYFWKRLFSPDYEQTLWRPALKRVFPYKTISRPRSPAIWRRSINPGTALRITSLCMVDV
;
A
#
# COMPACT_ATOMS: atom_id res chain seq x y z
N MET A 1 -11.69 11.74 -31.10
CA MET A 1 -12.70 12.59 -30.45
C MET A 1 -13.42 13.51 -31.43
N ASP A 2 -13.03 13.54 -32.70
CA ASP A 2 -13.75 14.24 -33.79
C ASP A 2 -15.08 13.60 -34.18
N HIS A 3 -15.56 12.60 -33.43
CA HIS A 3 -16.73 11.79 -33.75
C HIS A 3 -17.89 11.94 -32.76
N LEU A 4 -17.74 12.70 -31.67
CA LEU A 4 -18.85 12.94 -30.74
C LEU A 4 -19.68 14.14 -31.22
N ASN A 5 -20.97 13.90 -31.42
CA ASN A 5 -21.94 14.95 -31.71
C ASN A 5 -22.29 15.73 -30.42
N ASP A 6 -23.01 16.84 -30.56
CA ASP A 6 -23.27 17.74 -29.42
C ASP A 6 -24.23 17.15 -28.38
N GLU A 7 -25.10 16.20 -28.77
CA GLU A 7 -25.99 15.49 -27.85
C GLU A 7 -25.23 14.50 -26.98
N GLU A 8 -24.31 13.72 -27.58
CA GLU A 8 -23.40 12.84 -26.86
C GLU A 8 -22.46 13.62 -25.94
N LEU A 9 -22.02 14.80 -26.39
CA LEU A 9 -21.18 15.69 -25.61
C LEU A 9 -21.91 16.22 -24.37
N ALA A 10 -23.19 16.59 -24.51
CA ALA A 10 -24.05 17.00 -23.41
C ALA A 10 -24.31 15.85 -22.42
N ALA A 11 -24.49 14.62 -22.92
CA ALA A 11 -24.63 13.43 -22.07
C ALA A 11 -23.36 13.14 -21.26
N VAL A 12 -22.18 13.27 -21.87
CA VAL A 12 -20.88 13.15 -21.17
C VAL A 12 -20.71 14.26 -20.14
N ALA A 13 -21.08 15.51 -20.49
CA ALA A 13 -21.05 16.63 -19.55
C ALA A 13 -22.01 16.44 -18.37
N ALA A 14 -23.15 15.77 -18.56
CA ALA A 14 -24.07 15.47 -17.46
C ALA A 14 -23.51 14.41 -16.50
N LEU A 15 -22.72 13.45 -17.01
CA LEU A 15 -22.05 12.43 -16.20
C LEU A 15 -20.81 12.98 -15.47
N LEU A 16 -20.12 13.94 -16.05
CA LEU A 16 -19.01 14.66 -15.43
C LEU A 16 -19.56 15.83 -14.62
N SER A 17 -19.61 15.73 -13.29
CA SER A 17 -20.28 16.75 -12.45
C SER A 17 -19.89 18.20 -12.83
N SER A 18 -20.87 19.10 -12.77
CA SER A 18 -20.70 20.51 -13.19
C SER A 18 -19.56 21.21 -12.46
N GLU A 19 -19.33 20.87 -11.20
CA GLU A 19 -18.20 21.36 -10.41
C GLU A 19 -16.84 20.96 -11.02
N ARG A 20 -16.72 19.72 -11.48
CA ARG A 20 -15.51 19.19 -12.11
C ARG A 20 -15.26 19.85 -13.47
N LEU A 21 -16.31 20.07 -14.27
CA LEU A 21 -16.19 20.66 -15.60
C LEU A 21 -15.93 22.18 -15.56
N SER A 22 -16.48 22.89 -14.56
CA SER A 22 -16.36 24.36 -14.44
C SER A 22 -14.92 24.88 -14.46
N THR A 23 -13.99 24.11 -13.90
CA THR A 23 -12.56 24.48 -13.91
C THR A 23 -11.96 24.37 -15.31
N PHE A 24 -12.36 23.36 -16.07
CA PHE A 24 -11.90 23.15 -17.44
C PHE A 24 -12.60 24.12 -18.42
N GLU A 25 -13.88 24.45 -18.20
CA GLU A 25 -14.63 25.42 -19.00
C GLU A 25 -14.00 26.82 -18.92
N ARG A 26 -13.59 27.28 -17.72
CA ARG A 26 -12.87 28.55 -17.57
C ARG A 26 -11.55 28.60 -18.33
N LEU A 27 -10.87 27.46 -18.49
CA LEU A 27 -9.58 27.38 -19.18
C LEU A 27 -9.72 27.22 -20.69
N ALA A 28 -10.69 26.41 -21.13
CA ALA A 28 -10.86 26.03 -22.53
C ALA A 28 -11.85 26.91 -23.30
N GLY A 29 -12.64 27.74 -22.60
CA GLY A 29 -13.57 28.71 -23.20
C GLY A 29 -14.78 28.11 -23.92
N SER A 30 -14.91 26.78 -23.93
CA SER A 30 -16.02 26.05 -24.55
C SER A 30 -16.27 24.73 -23.84
N ASN A 31 -17.51 24.24 -23.88
CA ASN A 31 -17.88 22.96 -23.29
C ASN A 31 -17.15 21.78 -23.96
N ARG A 32 -17.04 21.79 -25.30
CA ARG A 32 -16.24 20.82 -26.07
C ARG A 32 -14.76 20.85 -25.68
N GLY A 33 -14.18 22.04 -25.56
CA GLY A 33 -12.79 22.20 -25.12
C GLY A 33 -12.56 21.74 -23.67
N ALA A 34 -13.54 21.96 -22.78
CA ALA A 34 -13.47 21.52 -21.40
C ALA A 34 -13.45 20.00 -21.27
N ILE A 35 -14.30 19.31 -22.02
CA ILE A 35 -14.36 17.84 -22.05
C ILE A 35 -13.07 17.27 -22.66
N ALA A 36 -12.57 17.86 -23.75
CA ALA A 36 -11.30 17.45 -24.34
C ALA A 36 -10.13 17.60 -23.33
N LEU A 37 -10.03 18.75 -22.65
CA LEU A 37 -9.00 19.00 -21.64
C LEU A 37 -9.13 18.07 -20.43
N HIS A 38 -10.35 17.78 -19.98
CA HIS A 38 -10.60 16.80 -18.93
C HIS A 38 -10.09 15.41 -19.31
N GLN A 39 -10.32 14.97 -20.54
CA GLN A 39 -9.81 13.68 -21.02
C GLN A 39 -8.29 13.65 -21.14
N GLU A 40 -7.65 14.72 -21.62
CA GLU A 40 -6.18 14.79 -21.62
C GLU A 40 -5.61 14.72 -20.20
N MET A 41 -6.29 15.34 -19.22
CA MET A 41 -5.92 15.20 -17.81
C MET A 41 -6.02 13.73 -17.36
N LEU A 42 -7.12 13.03 -17.68
CA LEU A 42 -7.28 11.61 -17.34
C LEU A 42 -6.20 10.74 -17.98
N ARG A 43 -5.84 11.00 -19.25
CA ARG A 43 -4.75 10.28 -19.94
C ARG A 43 -3.40 10.53 -19.27
N LEU A 44 -3.11 11.77 -18.89
CA LEU A 44 -1.92 12.12 -18.12
C LEU A 44 -1.91 11.41 -16.75
N ALA A 45 -3.02 11.43 -16.03
CA ALA A 45 -3.15 10.76 -14.74
C ALA A 45 -2.91 9.24 -14.86
N ALA A 46 -3.46 8.61 -15.91
CA ALA A 46 -3.24 7.19 -16.20
C ALA A 46 -1.76 6.88 -16.52
N ALA A 47 -1.10 7.73 -17.32
CA ALA A 47 0.32 7.60 -17.61
C ALA A 47 1.18 7.74 -16.34
N LEU A 48 0.86 8.72 -15.48
CA LEU A 48 1.54 8.93 -14.21
C LEU A 48 1.33 7.77 -13.23
N MET A 49 0.14 7.17 -13.18
CA MET A 49 -0.13 5.97 -12.37
C MET A 49 0.75 4.80 -12.78
N THR A 50 0.96 4.62 -14.09
CA THR A 50 1.83 3.56 -14.62
C THR A 50 3.28 3.77 -14.17
N VAL A 51 3.80 4.99 -14.31
CA VAL A 51 5.16 5.32 -13.86
C VAL A 51 5.29 5.17 -12.34
N THR A 52 4.29 5.62 -11.59
CA THR A 52 4.24 5.50 -10.12
C THR A 52 4.30 4.05 -9.68
N ALA A 53 3.55 3.15 -10.33
CA ALA A 53 3.56 1.73 -10.01
C ALA A 53 4.95 1.09 -10.22
N VAL A 54 5.63 1.43 -11.32
CA VAL A 54 6.98 0.93 -11.60
C VAL A 54 7.98 1.43 -10.56
N VAL A 55 7.96 2.73 -10.26
CA VAL A 55 8.83 3.34 -9.24
C VAL A 55 8.58 2.72 -7.87
N GLU A 56 7.32 2.48 -7.52
CA GLU A 56 6.93 1.86 -6.26
C GLU A 56 7.52 0.45 -6.11
N ILE A 57 7.38 -0.40 -7.13
CA ILE A 57 7.93 -1.76 -7.11
C ILE A 57 9.46 -1.71 -7.00
N ALA A 58 10.12 -0.89 -7.83
CA ALA A 58 11.57 -0.76 -7.83
C ALA A 58 12.10 -0.27 -6.47
N LEU A 59 11.45 0.74 -5.87
CA LEU A 59 11.83 1.27 -4.56
C LEU A 59 11.66 0.21 -3.46
N ARG A 60 10.52 -0.49 -3.43
CA ARG A 60 10.26 -1.56 -2.45
C ARG A 60 11.30 -2.66 -2.53
N ASN A 61 11.61 -3.12 -3.74
CA ASN A 61 12.63 -4.16 -3.96
C ASN A 61 14.01 -3.69 -3.50
N ALA A 62 14.43 -2.49 -3.90
CA ALA A 62 15.72 -1.93 -3.49
C ALA A 62 15.82 -1.77 -1.96
N VAL A 63 14.75 -1.34 -1.29
CA VAL A 63 14.70 -1.26 0.18
C VAL A 63 14.80 -2.65 0.80
N CYS A 64 14.02 -3.63 0.31
CA CYS A 64 14.07 -5.01 0.78
C CYS A 64 15.48 -5.59 0.69
N ASP A 65 16.16 -5.39 -0.44
CA ASP A 65 17.53 -5.88 -0.64
C ASP A 65 18.50 -5.24 0.34
N ARG A 66 18.43 -3.91 0.49
CA ARG A 66 19.31 -3.17 1.42
C ARG A 66 19.05 -3.53 2.87
N LEU A 67 17.81 -3.76 3.28
CA LEU A 67 17.49 -4.17 4.64
C LEU A 67 17.89 -5.62 4.91
N THR A 68 17.71 -6.51 3.93
CA THR A 68 18.17 -7.90 4.02
C THR A 68 19.68 -7.98 4.20
N GLU A 69 20.43 -7.22 3.42
CA GLU A 69 21.89 -7.10 3.56
C GLU A 69 22.28 -6.48 4.91
N HIS A 70 21.64 -5.38 5.29
CA HIS A 70 21.98 -4.66 6.53
C HIS A 70 21.75 -5.50 7.79
N PHE A 71 20.61 -6.19 7.85
CA PHE A 71 20.24 -7.02 8.99
C PHE A 71 20.83 -8.44 8.90
N GLY A 72 21.37 -8.84 7.75
CA GLY A 72 21.93 -10.19 7.55
C GLY A 72 20.90 -11.31 7.65
N THR A 73 19.61 -11.02 7.50
CA THR A 73 18.53 -12.00 7.55
C THR A 73 17.42 -11.63 6.58
N ALA A 74 16.83 -12.63 5.92
CA ALA A 74 15.68 -12.47 5.05
C ALA A 74 14.34 -12.39 5.82
N ASP A 75 14.34 -12.48 7.16
CA ASP A 75 13.14 -12.36 7.99
C ASP A 75 13.13 -11.07 8.83
N TRP A 76 13.90 -10.06 8.40
CA TRP A 76 14.08 -8.78 9.09
C TRP A 76 12.76 -8.05 9.39
N LEU A 77 11.70 -8.29 8.60
CA LEU A 77 10.40 -7.65 8.81
C LEU A 77 9.71 -8.17 10.08
N ARG A 78 9.83 -9.47 10.37
CA ARG A 78 9.20 -10.12 11.53
C ARG A 78 10.10 -10.10 12.75
N ASN A 79 11.36 -10.46 12.54
CA ASN A 79 12.34 -10.70 13.57
C ASN A 79 13.62 -9.93 13.22
N PRO A 80 13.60 -8.59 13.28
CA PRO A 80 14.80 -7.82 13.05
C PRO A 80 15.83 -8.08 14.16
N PRO A 81 17.13 -8.16 13.84
CA PRO A 81 18.19 -8.27 14.84
C PRO A 81 18.25 -7.07 15.79
N ALA A 82 18.59 -7.34 17.05
CA ALA A 82 18.88 -6.29 18.03
C ALA A 82 20.08 -5.42 17.58
N PRO A 83 20.11 -4.11 17.94
CA PRO A 83 19.20 -3.40 18.83
C PRO A 83 17.95 -2.81 18.14
N PHE A 84 17.71 -3.14 16.86
CA PHE A 84 16.59 -2.57 16.13
C PHE A 84 15.23 -3.13 16.62
N ALA A 85 14.24 -2.24 16.70
CA ALA A 85 12.85 -2.61 16.92
C ALA A 85 11.94 -1.69 16.11
N TRP A 86 10.83 -2.26 15.60
CA TRP A 86 9.78 -1.49 14.94
C TRP A 86 9.01 -0.64 15.95
N GLY A 87 8.63 0.58 15.54
CA GLY A 87 7.64 1.38 16.23
C GLY A 87 6.26 0.74 16.22
N GLY A 88 5.39 1.20 17.13
CA GLY A 88 4.05 0.61 17.32
C GLY A 88 3.20 0.64 16.05
N GLU A 89 3.20 1.77 15.34
CA GLU A 89 2.46 1.92 14.09
C GLU A 89 2.98 0.97 13.00
N GLU A 90 4.30 0.89 12.82
CA GLU A 90 4.88 -0.01 11.81
C GLU A 90 4.61 -1.48 12.15
N ARG A 91 4.65 -1.84 13.43
CA ARG A 91 4.31 -3.18 13.91
C ARG A 91 2.85 -3.55 13.60
N GLU A 92 1.92 -2.63 13.80
CA GLU A 92 0.50 -2.84 13.45
C GLU A 92 0.32 -3.05 11.94
N LYS A 93 1.02 -2.27 11.11
CA LYS A 93 0.98 -2.46 9.65
C LYS A 93 1.57 -3.81 9.23
N ILE A 94 2.64 -4.26 9.86
CA ILE A 94 3.23 -5.58 9.62
C ILE A 94 2.24 -6.69 9.98
N ILE A 95 1.61 -6.63 11.17
CA ILE A 95 0.60 -7.61 11.59
C ILE A 95 -0.59 -7.64 10.63
N SER A 96 -1.07 -6.47 10.21
CA SER A 96 -2.15 -6.36 9.22
C SER A 96 -1.77 -6.97 7.88
N ALA A 97 -0.58 -6.66 7.37
CA ALA A 97 -0.05 -7.22 6.13
C ALA A 97 0.11 -8.74 6.20
N GLU A 98 0.57 -9.30 7.34
CA GLU A 98 0.63 -10.74 7.54
C GLU A 98 -0.75 -11.39 7.49
N LYS A 99 -1.74 -10.77 8.15
CA LYS A 99 -3.12 -11.26 8.15
C LYS A 99 -3.67 -11.26 6.72
N SER A 100 -3.50 -10.17 5.97
CA SER A 100 -3.92 -10.07 4.57
C SER A 100 -3.22 -11.12 3.70
N ALA A 101 -1.91 -11.34 3.91
CA ALA A 101 -1.16 -12.33 3.14
C ALA A 101 -1.63 -13.77 3.43
N ARG A 102 -1.92 -14.08 4.70
CA ARG A 102 -2.52 -15.38 5.12
C ARG A 102 -3.92 -15.56 4.55
N GLN A 103 -4.74 -14.51 4.51
CA GLN A 103 -6.07 -14.54 3.90
C GLN A 103 -6.00 -14.80 2.39
N ALA A 104 -5.10 -14.10 1.68
CA ALA A 104 -4.88 -14.29 0.25
C ALA A 104 -4.38 -15.71 -0.07
N ALA A 105 -3.48 -16.26 0.75
CA ALA A 105 -3.04 -17.65 0.63
C ALA A 105 -4.18 -18.64 0.90
N TYR A 106 -4.95 -18.43 1.97
CA TYR A 106 -6.10 -19.28 2.31
C TYR A 106 -7.17 -19.30 1.22
N ALA A 107 -7.42 -18.16 0.57
CA ALA A 107 -8.39 -18.07 -0.52
C ALA A 107 -8.03 -18.98 -1.71
N LYS A 108 -6.73 -19.22 -1.94
CA LYS A 108 -6.22 -20.08 -3.01
C LYS A 108 -6.26 -21.57 -2.67
N HIS A 109 -6.47 -21.95 -1.40
CA HIS A 109 -6.49 -23.35 -1.00
C HIS A 109 -7.79 -24.08 -1.38
N THR A 110 -7.63 -25.35 -1.75
CA THR A 110 -8.75 -26.29 -1.91
C THR A 110 -9.38 -26.61 -0.55
N GLN A 111 -10.57 -27.21 -0.55
CA GLN A 111 -11.24 -27.59 0.70
C GLN A 111 -10.44 -28.62 1.51
N GLU A 112 -9.73 -29.52 0.82
CA GLU A 112 -8.86 -30.51 1.45
C GLU A 112 -7.64 -29.84 2.11
N GLN A 113 -6.96 -28.94 1.39
CA GLN A 113 -5.83 -28.18 1.93
C GLN A 113 -6.24 -27.34 3.16
N LYS A 114 -7.44 -26.75 3.13
CA LYS A 114 -8.01 -26.02 4.27
C LYS A 114 -8.23 -26.92 5.49
N ARG A 115 -8.70 -28.15 5.29
CA ARG A 115 -8.86 -29.14 6.38
C ARG A 115 -7.51 -29.62 6.91
N ALA A 116 -6.52 -29.81 6.05
CA ALA A 116 -5.16 -30.21 6.47
C ALA A 116 -4.52 -29.21 7.44
N LEU A 117 -4.91 -27.93 7.39
CA LEU A 117 -4.45 -26.90 8.34
C LEU A 117 -4.90 -27.17 9.79
N ASP A 118 -5.92 -28.01 10.02
CA ASP A 118 -6.41 -28.33 11.37
C ASP A 118 -5.31 -29.00 12.22
N ALA A 119 -4.44 -29.81 11.59
CA ALA A 119 -3.30 -30.44 12.24
C ALA A 119 -2.37 -29.43 12.92
N ILE A 120 -2.21 -28.25 12.31
CA ILE A 120 -1.36 -27.17 12.81
C ILE A 120 -2.18 -26.24 13.71
N ALA A 121 -3.35 -25.80 13.26
CA ALA A 121 -4.21 -24.85 13.96
C ALA A 121 -4.67 -25.38 15.33
N PHE A 122 -4.91 -26.68 15.43
CA PHE A 122 -5.38 -27.36 16.64
C PHE A 122 -4.36 -28.38 17.15
N ARG A 123 -3.05 -28.13 16.97
CA ARG A 123 -1.99 -29.04 17.43
C ARG A 123 -2.14 -29.45 18.91
N LYS A 124 -2.52 -28.51 19.79
CA LYS A 124 -2.76 -28.77 21.23
C LYS A 124 -3.97 -29.67 21.50
N ARG A 125 -4.81 -29.95 20.50
CA ARG A 125 -6.02 -30.79 20.57
C ARG A 125 -5.93 -32.00 19.62
N GLY A 126 -4.72 -32.51 19.39
CA GLY A 126 -4.49 -33.65 18.51
C GLY A 126 -4.69 -33.36 17.02
N GLY A 127 -4.74 -32.08 16.62
CA GLY A 127 -4.88 -31.69 15.21
C GLY A 127 -6.31 -31.75 14.66
N VAL A 128 -7.31 -31.84 15.54
CA VAL A 128 -8.71 -31.93 15.15
C VAL A 128 -9.47 -30.67 15.54
N ALA A 129 -10.22 -30.11 14.60
CA ALA A 129 -11.08 -28.96 14.85
C ALA A 129 -12.25 -29.33 15.78
N PRO A 130 -12.58 -28.49 16.78
CA PRO A 130 -13.73 -28.74 17.66
C PRO A 130 -15.05 -28.65 16.90
N SER A 131 -15.96 -29.60 17.14
CA SER A 131 -17.28 -29.63 16.49
C SER A 131 -18.15 -28.40 16.77
N ALA A 132 -18.02 -27.81 17.96
CA ALA A 132 -18.77 -26.63 18.39
C ALA A 132 -18.11 -25.28 17.98
N LEU A 133 -17.01 -25.28 17.22
CA LEU A 133 -16.31 -24.05 16.88
C LEU A 133 -17.07 -23.29 15.77
N PRO A 134 -17.35 -21.98 15.95
CA PRO A 134 -17.94 -21.16 14.89
C PRO A 134 -17.08 -21.17 13.61
N TYR A 135 -17.74 -21.12 12.45
CA TYR A 135 -17.05 -21.20 11.16
C TYR A 135 -16.01 -20.08 10.96
N ASP A 136 -16.30 -18.85 11.39
CA ASP A 136 -15.36 -17.73 11.28
C ASP A 136 -14.12 -17.93 12.16
N ALA A 137 -14.30 -18.46 13.38
CA ALA A 137 -13.23 -18.79 14.29
C ALA A 137 -12.37 -19.94 13.74
N LEU A 138 -12.99 -20.94 13.11
CA LEU A 138 -12.29 -22.02 12.41
C LEU A 138 -11.43 -21.48 11.25
N VAL A 139 -12.00 -20.61 10.41
CA VAL A 139 -11.27 -19.97 9.31
C VAL A 139 -10.11 -19.14 9.83
N LYS A 140 -10.30 -18.33 10.89
CA LYS A 140 -9.23 -17.54 11.52
C LYS A 140 -8.11 -18.43 12.06
N ALA A 141 -8.45 -19.52 12.74
CA ALA A 141 -7.48 -20.48 13.26
C ALA A 141 -6.64 -21.12 12.14
N ARG A 142 -7.30 -21.56 11.05
CA ARG A 142 -6.64 -22.10 9.87
C ARG A 142 -5.76 -21.07 9.16
N GLN A 143 -6.25 -19.84 8.99
CA GLN A 143 -5.45 -18.74 8.42
C GLN A 143 -4.19 -18.48 9.24
N ALA A 144 -4.29 -18.44 10.57
CA ALA A 144 -3.14 -18.25 11.47
C ALA A 144 -2.11 -19.39 11.37
N ALA A 145 -2.54 -20.60 10.98
CA ALA A 145 -1.64 -21.74 10.76
C ALA A 145 -0.85 -21.66 9.44
N ILE A 146 -1.23 -20.78 8.51
CA ILE A 146 -0.52 -20.62 7.23
C ILE A 146 0.79 -19.86 7.46
N GLN A 147 1.89 -20.48 7.02
CA GLN A 147 3.19 -19.84 6.89
C GLN A 147 3.28 -19.16 5.52
N VAL A 148 3.56 -17.87 5.52
CA VAL A 148 3.60 -17.04 4.31
C VAL A 148 5.03 -16.53 4.11
N PRO A 149 5.61 -16.62 2.89
CA PRO A 149 6.94 -16.05 2.63
C PRO A 149 6.99 -14.54 2.92
N MET A 150 8.14 -14.00 3.36
CA MET A 150 8.27 -12.57 3.66
C MET A 150 7.88 -11.70 2.46
N GLY A 151 8.28 -12.09 1.23
CA GLY A 151 7.93 -11.35 0.00
C GLY A 151 6.42 -11.17 -0.21
N GLN A 152 5.61 -12.15 0.20
CA GLN A 152 4.16 -12.03 0.13
C GLN A 152 3.62 -11.07 1.19
N VAL A 153 4.23 -10.98 2.37
CA VAL A 153 3.89 -9.97 3.39
C VAL A 153 4.29 -8.56 2.92
N VAL A 154 5.49 -8.43 2.36
CA VAL A 154 6.01 -7.18 1.76
C VAL A 154 5.06 -6.65 0.68
N ALA A 155 4.49 -7.53 -0.14
CA ALA A 155 3.51 -7.16 -1.17
C ALA A 155 2.20 -6.61 -0.59
N GLN A 156 1.81 -7.01 0.63
CA GLN A 156 0.60 -6.51 1.31
C GLN A 156 0.80 -5.18 2.04
N LEU A 157 2.04 -4.70 2.17
CA LEU A 157 2.31 -3.38 2.75
C LEU A 157 1.91 -2.28 1.76
N THR A 158 1.33 -1.19 2.25
CA THR A 158 0.99 -0.02 1.44
C THR A 158 2.20 0.91 1.30
N MET A 159 2.17 1.82 0.32
CA MET A 159 3.23 2.82 0.12
C MET A 159 3.50 3.65 1.39
N TYR A 160 2.48 3.84 2.25
CA TYR A 160 2.64 4.54 3.53
C TYR A 160 3.74 3.94 4.41
N PHE A 161 3.77 2.60 4.54
CA PHE A 161 4.80 1.93 5.33
C PHE A 161 6.20 2.29 4.80
N TRP A 162 6.41 2.16 3.49
CA TRP A 162 7.70 2.44 2.86
C TRP A 162 8.11 3.90 3.02
N LYS A 163 7.19 4.86 2.85
CA LYS A 163 7.45 6.28 3.13
C LYS A 163 7.91 6.51 4.56
N ARG A 164 7.31 5.81 5.53
CA ARG A 164 7.60 5.94 6.96
C ARG A 164 9.02 5.51 7.33
N LEU A 165 9.60 4.53 6.62
CA LEU A 165 11.00 4.11 6.80
C LEU A 165 12.00 5.24 6.49
N PHE A 166 11.59 6.22 5.68
CA PHE A 166 12.36 7.42 5.37
C PHE A 166 11.97 8.62 6.25
N SER A 167 11.32 8.40 7.40
CA SER A 167 11.05 9.45 8.37
C SER A 167 12.29 9.74 9.24
N PRO A 168 12.32 10.86 9.97
CA PRO A 168 13.38 11.14 10.94
C PRO A 168 13.45 10.14 12.09
N ASP A 169 12.36 9.41 12.38
CA ASP A 169 12.31 8.46 13.50
C ASP A 169 13.22 7.24 13.24
N TYR A 170 13.40 6.89 11.95
CA TYR A 170 14.29 5.82 11.49
C TYR A 170 15.64 6.32 10.98
N GLU A 171 16.00 7.58 11.27
CA GLU A 171 17.23 8.20 10.77
C GLU A 171 18.48 7.42 11.17
N GLN A 172 18.65 7.17 12.47
CA GLN A 172 19.84 6.53 13.01
C GLN A 172 19.82 5.01 12.85
N THR A 173 18.62 4.42 12.78
CA THR A 173 18.43 2.97 12.84
C THR A 173 18.33 2.31 11.47
N LEU A 174 17.75 2.98 10.46
CA LEU A 174 17.63 2.44 9.09
C LEU A 174 18.33 3.31 8.06
N TRP A 175 18.11 4.63 8.08
CA TRP A 175 18.59 5.50 7.00
C TRP A 175 20.10 5.61 6.90
N ARG A 176 20.76 6.10 7.97
CA ARG A 176 22.22 6.29 7.98
C ARG A 176 22.96 4.96 7.81
N PRO A 177 22.52 3.84 8.43
CA PRO A 177 23.19 2.55 8.30
C PRO A 177 22.95 1.85 6.96
N ALA A 178 21.77 1.98 6.33
CA ALA A 178 21.37 1.16 5.19
C ALA A 178 20.68 1.92 4.06
N LEU A 179 19.53 2.55 4.34
CA LEU A 179 18.62 3.03 3.27
C LEU A 179 19.18 4.17 2.44
N LYS A 180 20.15 4.93 2.96
CA LYS A 180 20.84 5.97 2.18
C LYS A 180 21.51 5.43 0.92
N ARG A 181 21.84 4.13 0.88
CA ARG A 181 22.48 3.42 -0.25
C ARG A 181 21.50 3.01 -1.35
N VAL A 182 20.19 3.06 -1.10
CA VAL A 182 19.15 2.89 -2.14
C VAL A 182 19.28 3.95 -3.24
N PHE A 183 19.88 5.10 -2.90
CA PHE A 183 20.06 6.23 -3.82
C PHE A 183 21.57 6.50 -4.03
N PRO A 184 22.28 5.69 -4.83
CA PRO A 184 23.73 5.79 -5.01
C PRO A 184 24.17 7.09 -5.70
N TYR A 185 23.33 7.63 -6.59
CA TYR A 185 23.64 8.82 -7.39
C TYR A 185 22.94 10.10 -6.88
N LYS A 186 22.49 10.12 -5.62
CA LYS A 186 21.84 11.33 -5.10
C LYS A 186 22.83 12.48 -5.02
N THR A 187 22.44 13.62 -5.56
CA THR A 187 23.18 14.90 -5.46
C THR A 187 22.63 15.79 -4.35
N ILE A 188 21.48 15.42 -3.77
CA ILE A 188 20.75 16.22 -2.77
C ILE A 188 21.04 15.67 -1.38
N SER A 189 21.40 16.56 -0.45
CA SER A 189 21.52 16.23 0.97
C SER A 189 20.13 16.13 1.61
N ARG A 190 19.93 15.18 2.53
CA ARG A 190 18.63 14.99 3.18
C ARG A 190 18.27 16.26 3.96
N PRO A 191 17.12 16.90 3.68
CA PRO A 191 16.70 18.07 4.42
C PRO A 191 16.57 17.72 5.90
N ARG A 192 17.14 18.53 6.80
CA ARG A 192 16.84 18.41 8.23
C ARG A 192 15.37 18.80 8.41
N SER A 193 14.48 17.84 8.69
CA SER A 193 13.06 18.14 8.92
C SER A 193 12.94 19.12 10.10
N PRO A 194 12.36 20.32 9.90
CA PRO A 194 11.99 21.20 11.01
C PRO A 194 11.07 20.45 11.97
N ALA A 195 11.24 20.65 13.28
CA ALA A 195 10.44 20.01 14.32
C ALA A 195 8.91 20.16 14.11
N ILE A 196 8.50 21.21 13.38
CA ILE A 196 7.12 21.50 12.97
C ILE A 196 6.48 20.36 12.17
N TRP A 197 7.23 19.66 11.32
CA TRP A 197 6.69 18.55 10.50
C TRP A 197 6.41 17.28 11.31
N ARG A 198 6.92 17.15 12.55
CA ARG A 198 6.63 16.00 13.43
C ARG A 198 5.18 15.96 13.90
N ARG A 199 4.50 17.11 14.00
CA ARG A 199 3.11 17.21 14.49
C ARG A 199 2.05 16.97 13.40
N SER A 200 2.41 17.12 12.14
CA SER A 200 1.45 17.05 11.03
C SER A 200 1.19 15.63 10.53
N ILE A 201 1.98 14.63 10.94
CA ILE A 201 1.74 13.22 10.63
C ILE A 201 1.05 12.56 11.84
N ASN A 202 -0.13 13.08 12.19
CA ASN A 202 -1.05 12.42 13.10
C ASN A 202 -2.03 11.61 12.24
N PRO A 203 -2.25 10.30 12.47
CA PRO A 203 -3.04 9.44 11.58
C PRO A 203 -4.50 9.88 11.41
N GLY A 204 -5.02 10.74 12.29
CA GLY A 204 -6.37 11.29 12.20
C GLY A 204 -6.59 12.30 11.07
N THR A 205 -5.54 12.89 10.49
CA THR A 205 -5.69 13.93 9.45
C THR A 205 -5.33 13.45 8.05
N ALA A 206 -4.62 12.31 7.93
CA ALA A 206 -4.27 11.72 6.63
C ALA A 206 -5.48 11.16 5.87
N LEU A 207 -6.60 10.89 6.55
CA LEU A 207 -7.85 10.45 5.93
C LEU A 207 -8.58 11.55 5.12
N ARG A 208 -8.23 12.83 5.29
CA ARG A 208 -8.89 13.91 4.53
C ARG A 208 -8.30 14.20 3.16
N ILE A 209 -7.07 13.78 2.87
CA ILE A 209 -6.43 14.04 1.57
C ILE A 209 -6.70 12.90 0.56
N THR A 210 -6.90 11.66 1.02
CA THR A 210 -7.32 10.56 0.14
C THR A 210 -8.84 10.45 -0.04
N SER A 211 -9.65 11.12 0.79
CA SER A 211 -11.11 11.13 0.64
C SER A 211 -11.65 12.17 -0.34
N LEU A 212 -10.81 13.08 -0.86
CA LEU A 212 -11.22 14.09 -1.85
C LEU A 212 -10.97 13.70 -3.32
N CYS A 213 -10.35 12.54 -3.57
CA CYS A 213 -10.06 12.05 -4.94
C CYS A 213 -10.67 10.67 -5.24
N MET A 214 -11.46 10.09 -4.33
CA MET A 214 -11.95 8.70 -4.48
C MET A 214 -13.45 8.53 -4.19
N VAL A 215 -14.19 9.64 -4.12
CA VAL A 215 -15.66 9.67 -4.16
C VAL A 215 -16.01 10.75 -5.18
N ASP A 216 -15.88 10.36 -6.45
CA ASP A 216 -16.52 10.95 -7.65
C ASP A 216 -15.83 10.33 -8.88
N VAL A 217 -16.05 9.02 -9.06
CA VAL A 217 -16.06 8.31 -10.35
C VAL A 217 -17.19 7.30 -10.27
#